data_AF-A0A0A9H003-F1
#
_entry.id   AF-A0A0A9H003-F1
#
_cell.length_a   1.000
_cell.length_b   1.000
_cell.length_c   1.000
_cell.angle_alpha   90.00
_cell.angle_beta   90.00
_cell.angle_gamma   90.00
#
_symmetry.space_group_name_H-M   'P 1'
#
loop_
_entity.id
_entity.type
_entity.pdbx_description
1 polymer ?
#
loop_
_entity_poly.entity_id
_entity_poly.type
_entity_poly.pdbx_seq_one_letter_code
_entity_poly.pdbx_strand_id
1 'polypeptide(L)'
;MMMVGLTPNYNVSSVASTAFYSIWNLFSGFLIPRTRIPIWWRWFYWICPIAWTLNGLVTSQFGDITQKFDNGVRVSDFVESYFGYHHDLLRVVALVVVSFAVLFALLFGLSIKLFNFQKR
;
A
#
# COMPACT_ATOMS: atom_id res chain seq x y z
N MET A 1 -0.50 -12.38 -8.89
CA MET A 1 -1.20 -12.62 -10.17
C MET A 1 -0.56 -11.83 -11.31
N MET A 2 -0.50 -10.50 -11.25
CA MET A 2 0.11 -9.66 -12.31
C MET A 2 1.53 -10.10 -12.73
N MET A 3 2.46 -10.28 -11.78
CA MET A 3 3.86 -10.64 -12.10
C MET A 3 4.00 -11.99 -12.83
N VAL A 4 3.09 -12.94 -12.55
CA VAL A 4 3.07 -14.26 -13.21
C VAL A 4 2.71 -14.10 -14.68
N GLY A 5 1.76 -13.21 -14.99
CA GLY A 5 1.38 -12.92 -16.37
C GLY A 5 2.46 -12.18 -17.16
N LEU A 6 3.31 -11.39 -16.48
CA LEU A 6 4.35 -10.55 -17.10
C LEU A 6 5.67 -11.27 -17.33
N THR A 7 5.87 -12.44 -16.73
CA THR A 7 7.15 -13.15 -16.76
C THR A 7 7.02 -14.52 -17.46
N PRO A 8 8.06 -15.01 -18.15
CA PRO A 8 7.97 -16.26 -18.90
C PRO A 8 7.95 -17.52 -18.04
N ASN A 9 8.36 -17.43 -16.76
CA ASN A 9 8.51 -18.57 -15.86
C ASN A 9 8.15 -18.20 -14.42
N TYR A 10 7.47 -19.12 -13.73
CA TYR A 10 7.09 -19.01 -12.32
C TYR A 10 8.26 -18.65 -11.39
N ASN A 11 9.44 -19.24 -11.58
CA ASN A 11 10.60 -18.97 -10.70
C ASN A 11 11.02 -17.50 -10.78
N VAL A 12 11.06 -16.94 -12.00
CA VAL A 12 11.38 -15.52 -12.23
C VAL A 12 10.28 -14.63 -11.65
N SER A 13 9.01 -15.00 -11.87
CA SER A 13 7.87 -14.30 -11.26
C SER A 13 8.00 -14.24 -9.74
N SER A 14 8.35 -15.36 -9.11
CA SER A 14 8.41 -15.49 -7.66
C SER A 14 9.52 -14.64 -7.07
N VAL A 15 10.73 -14.72 -7.62
CA VAL A 15 11.88 -13.91 -7.17
C VAL A 15 11.59 -12.42 -7.34
N ALA A 16 11.08 -12.02 -8.50
CA ALA A 16 10.73 -10.62 -8.76
C ALA A 16 9.65 -10.13 -7.80
N SER A 17 8.56 -10.90 -7.63
CA SER A 17 7.47 -10.54 -6.71
C SER A 17 7.98 -10.37 -5.28
N THR A 18 8.85 -11.27 -4.82
CA THR A 18 9.40 -11.23 -3.47
C THR A 18 10.21 -9.96 -3.24
N ALA A 19 11.06 -9.57 -4.20
CA ALA A 19 11.80 -8.31 -4.12
C ALA A 19 10.88 -7.09 -4.03
N PHE A 20 9.84 -7.02 -4.86
CA PHE A 20 8.86 -5.92 -4.80
C PHE A 20 8.11 -5.87 -3.45
N TYR A 21 7.68 -7.02 -2.93
CA TYR A 21 7.01 -7.08 -1.63
C TYR A 21 7.93 -6.66 -0.49
N SER A 22 9.21 -7.03 -0.51
CA SER A 22 10.17 -6.61 0.52
C SER A 22 10.32 -5.09 0.56
N ILE A 23 10.46 -4.44 -0.60
CA ILE A 23 10.60 -2.98 -0.67
C ILE A 23 9.28 -2.31 -0.24
N TRP A 24 8.13 -2.80 -0.71
CA TRP A 24 6.82 -2.28 -0.28
C TRP A 24 6.60 -2.45 1.22
N ASN A 25 7.02 -3.54 1.83
CA ASN A 25 6.87 -3.76 3.26
C ASN A 25 7.65 -2.70 4.07
N LEU A 26 8.90 -2.43 3.68
CA LEU A 26 9.77 -1.47 4.35
C LEU A 26 9.22 -0.03 4.28
N PHE A 27 8.70 0.38 3.13
CA PHE A 27 8.24 1.75 2.86
C PHE A 27 6.71 1.92 2.91
N SER A 28 5.99 0.93 3.40
CA SER A 28 4.51 0.97 3.50
C SER A 28 3.97 1.95 4.55
N GLY A 29 4.81 2.51 5.41
CA GLY A 29 4.35 3.38 6.50
C GLY A 29 4.19 2.68 7.85
N PHE A 30 4.29 1.34 7.92
CA PHE A 30 4.24 0.60 9.18
C PHE A 30 5.59 0.63 9.93
N LEU A 31 6.64 0.11 9.30
CA LEU A 31 8.01 0.09 9.86
C LEU A 31 8.60 1.51 9.94
N ILE A 32 8.49 2.25 8.85
CA ILE A 32 8.96 3.62 8.73
C ILE A 32 7.75 4.51 8.44
N PRO A 33 7.28 5.32 9.40
CA PRO A 33 6.16 6.21 9.19
C PRO A 33 6.44 7.18 8.05
N ARG A 34 5.41 7.53 7.27
CA ARG A 34 5.52 8.48 6.13
C ARG A 34 6.22 9.78 6.53
N THR A 35 5.96 10.27 7.74
CA THR A 35 6.54 11.50 8.31
C THR A 35 8.07 11.45 8.42
N ARG A 36 8.65 10.24 8.59
CA ARG A 36 10.09 10.00 8.73
C ARG A 36 10.78 9.56 7.44
N ILE A 37 10.03 9.31 6.36
CA ILE A 37 10.60 8.97 5.05
C ILE A 37 11.21 10.25 4.43
N PRO A 38 12.48 10.22 3.98
CA PRO A 38 13.10 11.33 3.26
C PRO A 38 12.25 11.77 2.08
N ILE A 39 12.18 13.08 1.83
CA ILE A 39 11.25 13.68 0.84
C ILE A 39 11.41 13.04 -0.54
N TRP A 40 12.65 12.79 -0.98
CA TRP A 40 12.94 12.15 -2.25
C TRP A 40 12.41 10.71 -2.37
N TRP A 41 12.27 9.98 -1.28
CA TRP A 41 11.78 8.59 -1.27
C TRP A 41 10.27 8.49 -1.05
N ARG A 42 9.60 9.61 -0.75
CA ARG A 42 8.19 9.63 -0.37
C ARG A 42 7.25 9.25 -1.53
N TRP A 43 7.66 9.39 -2.79
CA TRP A 43 6.86 8.95 -3.93
C TRP A 43 6.61 7.43 -3.91
N PHE A 44 7.58 6.65 -3.41
CA PHE A 44 7.47 5.20 -3.35
C PHE A 44 6.38 4.76 -2.36
N TYR A 45 6.22 5.50 -1.25
CA TYR A 45 5.10 5.33 -0.33
C TYR A 45 3.75 5.53 -1.04
N TRP A 46 3.63 6.55 -1.90
CA TRP A 46 2.36 6.86 -2.58
C TRP A 46 1.97 5.86 -3.67
N ILE A 47 2.93 5.20 -4.31
CA ILE A 47 2.65 4.15 -5.32
C ILE A 47 2.39 2.79 -4.63
N CYS A 48 2.82 2.61 -3.38
CA CYS A 48 2.65 1.37 -2.66
C CYS A 48 1.18 1.15 -2.26
N PRO A 49 0.49 0.12 -2.78
CA PRO A 49 -0.90 -0.14 -2.41
C PRO A 49 -1.06 -0.49 -0.93
N ILE A 50 -0.05 -1.14 -0.33
CA ILE A 50 -0.04 -1.53 1.10
C ILE A 50 -0.11 -0.28 2.00
N ALA A 51 0.55 0.82 1.59
CA ALA A 51 0.54 2.05 2.35
C ALA A 51 -0.87 2.65 2.48
N TRP A 52 -1.63 2.62 1.39
CA TRP A 52 -3.03 3.08 1.38
C TRP A 52 -3.93 2.14 2.18
N THR A 53 -3.75 0.83 2.08
CA THR A 53 -4.51 -0.13 2.88
C THR A 53 -4.25 0.06 4.37
N LEU A 54 -3.00 0.21 4.80
CA LEU A 54 -2.66 0.48 6.20
C LEU A 54 -3.26 1.78 6.70
N ASN A 55 -3.19 2.85 5.90
CA ASN A 55 -3.83 4.12 6.22
C ASN A 55 -5.34 3.93 6.43
N GLY A 56 -6.02 3.26 5.50
CA GLY A 56 -7.46 3.03 5.61
C GLY A 56 -7.85 2.21 6.84
N LEU A 57 -7.14 1.09 7.09
CA LEU A 57 -7.39 0.23 8.24
C LEU A 57 -7.15 0.97 9.55
N VAL A 58 -5.97 1.54 9.77
CA VAL A 58 -5.62 2.21 11.03
C VAL A 58 -6.54 3.39 11.27
N THR A 59 -6.79 4.21 10.26
CA THR A 59 -7.63 5.41 10.41
C THR A 59 -9.08 5.06 10.67
N SER A 60 -9.62 4.00 10.05
CA SER A 60 -11.00 3.57 10.29
C SER A 60 -11.24 3.00 11.68
N GLN A 61 -10.20 2.44 12.31
CA GLN A 61 -10.32 1.81 13.63
C GLN A 61 -9.94 2.75 14.78
N PHE A 62 -9.00 3.66 14.55
CA PHE A 62 -8.39 4.47 15.61
C PHE A 62 -8.49 5.97 15.38
N GLY A 63 -8.95 6.42 14.20
CA GLY A 63 -8.97 7.84 13.84
C GLY A 63 -10.05 8.67 14.54
N ASP A 64 -11.07 8.04 15.11
CA ASP A 64 -12.15 8.67 15.88
C ASP A 64 -12.07 8.39 17.39
N ILE A 65 -11.08 7.60 17.83
CA ILE A 65 -10.94 7.22 19.23
C ILE A 65 -10.40 8.39 20.05
N THR A 66 -11.25 8.83 20.98
CA THR A 66 -10.98 9.96 21.90
C THR A 66 -10.32 9.51 23.20
N GLN A 67 -10.18 8.21 23.41
CA GLN A 67 -9.51 7.67 24.59
C GLN A 67 -8.06 8.15 24.65
N LYS A 68 -7.62 8.45 25.86
CA LYS A 68 -6.28 8.93 26.14
C LYS A 68 -5.42 7.77 26.62
N PHE A 69 -4.15 7.76 26.21
CA PHE A 69 -3.15 6.93 26.86
C PHE A 69 -2.85 7.45 28.28
N ASP A 70 -2.09 6.70 29.06
CA ASP A 70 -1.66 7.09 30.41
C ASP A 70 -0.89 8.43 30.44
N ASN A 71 -0.29 8.82 29.30
CA ASN A 71 0.40 10.10 29.13
C ASN A 71 -0.53 11.27 28.76
N GLY A 72 -1.85 11.05 28.68
CA GLY A 72 -2.86 12.08 28.41
C GLY A 72 -3.10 12.42 26.94
N VAL A 73 -2.36 11.83 25.99
CA VAL A 73 -2.52 12.05 24.54
C VAL A 73 -3.66 11.18 24.00
N ARG A 74 -4.50 11.74 23.12
CA ARG A 74 -5.59 10.98 22.47
C ARG A 74 -5.01 10.03 21.42
N VAL A 75 -5.64 8.88 21.26
CA VAL A 75 -5.25 7.90 20.23
C VAL A 75 -5.35 8.50 18.82
N SER A 76 -6.41 9.27 18.54
CA SER A 76 -6.56 10.01 17.27
C SER A 76 -5.36 10.90 16.95
N ASP A 77 -4.89 11.67 17.94
CA ASP A 77 -3.81 12.65 17.77
C ASP A 77 -2.47 11.94 17.53
N PHE A 78 -2.27 10.77 18.14
CA PHE A 78 -1.11 9.92 17.88
C PHE A 78 -1.10 9.38 16.45
N VAL A 79 -2.24 8.87 15.97
CA VAL A 79 -2.38 8.35 14.60
C VAL A 79 -2.08 9.44 13.56
N GLU A 80 -2.59 10.65 13.79
CA GLU A 80 -2.34 11.79 12.91
C GLU A 80 -0.89 12.28 12.98
N SER A 81 -0.34 12.51 14.18
CA SER A 81 1.01 13.08 14.34
C SER A 81 2.13 12.11 13.97
N TYR A 82 2.01 10.83 14.33
CA TYR A 82 3.05 9.84 14.09
C TYR A 82 2.99 9.28 12.67
N PHE A 83 1.83 8.80 12.23
CA PHE A 83 1.66 8.18 10.91
C PHE A 83 1.30 9.18 9.80
N GLY A 84 0.74 10.34 10.14
CA GLY A 84 0.25 11.31 9.16
C GLY A 84 -1.11 10.92 8.56
N TYR A 85 -1.88 10.07 9.25
CA TYR A 85 -3.16 9.58 8.74
C TYR A 85 -4.30 10.47 9.21
N HIS A 86 -5.08 10.97 8.27
CA HIS A 86 -6.16 11.91 8.53
C HIS A 86 -7.50 11.22 8.30
N HIS A 87 -8.41 11.28 9.28
CA HIS A 87 -9.71 10.63 9.22
C HIS A 87 -10.60 11.15 8.08
N ASP A 88 -10.50 12.44 7.75
CA ASP A 88 -11.27 13.06 6.67
C ASP A 88 -10.93 12.48 5.28
N LEU A 89 -9.73 11.93 5.12
CA LEU A 89 -9.26 11.36 3.86
C LEU A 89 -9.66 9.90 3.66
N LEU A 90 -10.38 9.27 4.60
CA LEU A 90 -10.78 7.86 4.51
C LEU A 90 -11.51 7.52 3.20
N ARG A 91 -12.38 8.42 2.73
CA ARG A 91 -13.10 8.22 1.46
C ARG A 91 -12.15 8.19 0.26
N VAL A 92 -11.14 9.04 0.27
CA VAL A 92 -10.10 9.08 -0.77
C VAL A 92 -9.28 7.80 -0.73
N VAL A 93 -8.88 7.36 0.47
CA VAL A 93 -8.12 6.11 0.66
C VAL A 93 -8.90 4.92 0.10
N ALA A 94 -10.20 4.82 0.39
CA ALA A 94 -11.05 3.75 -0.14
C ALA A 94 -11.09 3.75 -1.68
N LEU A 95 -11.26 4.91 -2.31
CA LEU A 95 -11.26 5.04 -3.77
C LEU A 95 -9.91 4.66 -4.39
N VAL A 96 -8.80 5.05 -3.77
CA VAL A 96 -7.45 4.73 -4.24
C VAL A 96 -7.19 3.23 -4.19
N VAL A 97 -7.58 2.55 -3.09
CA VAL A 97 -7.42 1.10 -2.96
C VAL A 97 -8.22 0.36 -4.04
N VAL A 98 -9.47 0.76 -4.30
CA VAL A 98 -10.29 0.19 -5.37
C VAL A 98 -9.64 0.43 -6.74
N SER A 99 -9.11 1.63 -6.96
CA SER A 99 -8.42 2.00 -8.22
C SER A 99 -7.19 1.10 -8.47
N PHE A 100 -6.38 0.82 -7.45
CA PHE A 100 -5.25 -0.11 -7.56
C PHE A 100 -5.71 -1.53 -7.91
N ALA A 101 -6.79 -2.02 -7.30
CA ALA A 101 -7.32 -3.36 -7.59
C ALA A 101 -7.76 -3.48 -9.06
N VAL A 102 -8.49 -2.47 -9.56
CA VAL A 102 -8.92 -2.40 -10.97
C VAL A 102 -7.70 -2.32 -11.89
N LEU A 103 -6.73 -1.45 -11.58
CA LEU A 103 -5.50 -1.30 -12.37
C LEU A 103 -4.70 -2.60 -12.46
N PHE A 104 -4.50 -3.32 -11.34
CA PHE A 104 -3.80 -4.61 -11.37
C PHE A 104 -4.58 -5.69 -12.12
N ALA A 105 -5.92 -5.70 -12.05
CA ALA A 105 -6.74 -6.60 -12.83
C ALA A 105 -6.62 -6.34 -14.33
N LEU A 106 -6.65 -5.06 -14.74
CA LEU A 106 -6.47 -4.65 -16.13
C LEU A 106 -5.07 -4.99 -16.65
N LEU A 107 -4.02 -4.68 -15.89
CA LEU A 107 -2.65 -5.03 -16.25
C LEU A 107 -2.47 -6.54 -16.40
N PHE A 108 -3.05 -7.34 -15.50
CA PHE A 108 -3.03 -8.79 -15.62
C PHE A 108 -3.74 -9.28 -16.89
N GLY A 109 -4.94 -8.76 -17.18
CA GLY A 109 -5.68 -9.09 -18.40
C GLY A 109 -4.94 -8.70 -19.68
N LEU A 110 -4.34 -7.51 -19.72
CA LEU A 110 -3.50 -7.05 -20.82
C LEU A 110 -2.26 -7.92 -20.98
N SER A 111 -1.65 -8.35 -19.88
CA SER A 111 -0.47 -9.20 -19.90
C SER A 111 -0.76 -10.55 -20.55
N ILE A 112 -1.89 -11.18 -20.22
CA ILE A 112 -2.31 -12.43 -20.87
C ILE A 112 -2.56 -12.19 -22.37
N LYS A 113 -3.19 -11.08 -22.72
CA LYS A 113 -3.51 -10.75 -24.12
C LYS A 113 -2.26 -10.49 -24.97
N LEU A 114 -1.28 -9.75 -24.45
CA LEU A 114 -0.10 -9.31 -25.20
C LEU A 114 1.03 -10.34 -25.18
N PHE A 115 1.34 -10.88 -24.00
CA PHE A 115 2.52 -11.71 -23.81
C PHE A 115 2.25 -13.21 -23.90
N ASN A 116 0.97 -13.63 -23.91
CA ASN A 116 0.44 -14.99 -24.09
C ASN A 116 1.46 -16.15 -24.17
N PHE A 117 2.27 -16.31 -23.11
CA PHE A 117 3.34 -17.30 -23.05
C PHE A 117 2.78 -18.73 -22.96
N GLN A 118 1.47 -18.88 -22.72
CA GLN A 118 0.77 -20.17 -22.61
C GLN A 118 0.42 -20.81 -23.97
N LYS A 119 0.67 -20.14 -25.10
CA LYS A 119 0.36 -20.67 -26.44
C LYS A 119 1.53 -21.36 -27.15
N ARG A 120 2.59 -21.72 -26.41
CA ARG A 120 3.75 -22.44 -26.95
C ARG A 120 3.80 -23.87 -26.44
#